data_AF-A0A6L6XPI1-F1
#
_entry.id   AF-A0A6L6XPI1-F1
#
_cell.length_a   1.000
_cell.length_b   1.000
_cell.length_c   1.000
_cell.angle_alpha   90.00
_cell.angle_beta   90.00
_cell.angle_gamma   90.00
#
_symmetry.space_group_name_H-M   'P 1'
#
loop_
_entity.id
_entity.type
_entity.pdbx_description
1 polymer ?
#
loop_
_entity_poly.entity_id
_entity_poly.type
_entity_poly.pdbx_seq_one_letter_code
_entity_poly.pdbx_strand_id
1 'polypeptide(L)' 'LNLDKCRDLFEIIEARDCRKSTVIISQMPVANWYQLFGDNTYADACLSRMTSKAYRLDFPGRDRRVESK' A
#
# COMPACT_ATOMS: atom_id res chain seq x y z
N LEU A 1 3.02 -6.79 -9.28
CA LEU A 1 1.68 -6.53 -9.85
C LEU A 1 1.85 -6.48 -11.35
N ASN A 2 1.05 -7.23 -12.10
CA ASN A 2 0.99 -7.05 -13.55
C ASN A 2 0.23 -5.75 -13.88
N LEU A 3 0.28 -5.32 -15.14
CA LEU A 3 -0.24 -4.03 -15.58
C LEU A 3 -1.71 -3.82 -15.20
N ASP A 4 -2.56 -4.84 -15.42
CA ASP A 4 -4.00 -4.75 -15.12
C ASP A 4 -4.24 -4.50 -13.62
N LYS A 5 -3.54 -5.24 -12.74
CA LYS A 5 -3.68 -5.04 -11.30
C LYS A 5 -3.11 -3.70 -10.82
N CYS A 6 -2.06 -3.20 -11.47
CA CYS A 6 -1.53 -1.86 -11.19
C CYS A 6 -2.58 -0.79 -11.51
N ARG A 7 -3.26 -0.92 -12.65
CA ARG A 7 -4.35 -0.05 -13.06
C ARG A 7 -5.53 -0.12 -12.10
N ASP A 8 -5.99 -1.32 -11.76
CA ASP A 8 -7.13 -1.49 -10.83
C ASP A 8 -6.83 -0.87 -9.46
N LEU A 9 -5.62 -1.06 -8.93
CA LEU A 9 -5.20 -0.44 -7.69
C LEU A 9 -5.20 1.09 -7.81
N PHE A 10 -4.68 1.62 -8.91
CA PHE A 10 -4.66 3.06 -9.15
C PHE A 10 -6.08 3.65 -9.21
N GLU A 11 -7.01 3.03 -9.93
CA GLU A 11 -8.40 3.49 -10.02
C GLU A 11 -9.06 3.56 -8.63
N ILE A 12 -8.80 2.58 -7.75
CA ILE A 12 -9.31 2.59 -6.37
C ILE A 12 -8.67 3.72 -5.55
N ILE A 13 -7.35 3.90 -5.63
CA ILE A 13 -6.65 4.95 -4.89
C ILE A 13 -7.08 6.34 -5.36
N GLU A 14 -7.19 6.55 -6.67
CA GLU A 14 -7.66 7.80 -7.27
C GLU A 14 -9.10 8.13 -6.85
N ALA A 15 -10.01 7.16 -6.90
CA ALA A 15 -11.40 7.37 -6.52
C ALA A 15 -11.55 7.77 -5.03
N ARG A 16 -10.60 7.40 -4.18
CA ARG A 16 -10.59 7.70 -2.74
C ARG A 16 -9.78 8.93 -2.36
N ASP A 17 -8.84 9.33 -3.22
CA ASP A 17 -7.94 10.44 -2.97
C ASP A 17 -8.73 11.72 -2.67
N CYS A 18 -8.31 12.43 -1.62
CA CYS A 18 -8.95 13.65 -1.12
C CYS A 18 -10.46 13.57 -0.77
N ARG A 19 -11.09 12.38 -0.75
CA ARG A 19 -12.52 12.23 -0.40
C ARG A 19 -12.75 11.73 1.02
N LYS A 20 -12.07 10.65 1.41
CA LYS A 20 -12.22 10.00 2.73
C LYS A 20 -10.91 9.35 3.17
N SER A 21 -10.73 9.18 4.48
CA SER A 21 -9.60 8.45 5.06
C SER A 21 -9.54 7.01 4.54
N THR A 22 -8.33 6.53 4.27
CA THR A 22 -8.09 5.17 3.77
C THR A 22 -7.05 4.49 4.66
N VAL A 23 -7.36 3.27 5.10
CA VAL A 23 -6.43 2.43 5.88
C VAL A 23 -5.88 1.36 4.96
N ILE A 24 -4.56 1.23 4.94
CA ILE A 24 -3.84 0.24 4.14
C ILE A 24 -2.97 -0.58 5.11
N ILE A 25 -3.07 -1.91 5.00
CA ILE A 25 -2.31 -2.84 5.83
C ILE A 25 -1.45 -3.69 4.89
N SER A 26 -0.17 -3.80 5.21
CA SER A 26 0.80 -4.56 4.42
C SER A 26 1.76 -5.30 5.34
N GLN A 27 2.16 -6.50 4.92
CA GLN A 27 3.27 -7.23 5.55
C GLN A 27 4.64 -6.77 5.04
N MET A 28 4.67 -6.11 3.88
CA MET A 28 5.88 -5.53 3.31
C MET A 28 6.05 -4.08 3.79
N PRO A 29 7.28 -3.66 4.16
CA PRO A 29 7.55 -2.27 4.52
C PRO A 29 7.29 -1.35 3.32
N VAL A 30 6.86 -0.11 3.60
CA VAL A 30 6.50 0.87 2.55
C VAL A 30 7.64 1.13 1.58
N ALA A 31 8.89 1.09 2.04
CA ALA A 31 10.08 1.23 1.20
C ALA A 31 10.15 0.22 0.06
N ASN A 32 9.56 -0.97 0.24
CA ASN A 32 9.58 -2.04 -0.75
C ASN A 32 8.35 -2.00 -1.67
N TRP A 33 7.38 -1.11 -1.44
CA TRP A 33 6.15 -1.08 -2.22
C TRP A 33 6.38 -0.69 -3.67
N TYR A 34 7.36 0.17 -3.96
CA TYR A 34 7.68 0.55 -5.35
C TYR A 34 7.98 -0.66 -6.22
N GLN A 35 8.75 -1.61 -5.68
CA GLN A 35 9.15 -2.85 -6.36
C GLN A 35 7.98 -3.81 -6.60
N LEU A 36 6.84 -3.62 -5.91
CA LEU A 36 5.65 -4.44 -6.13
C LEU A 36 4.93 -4.09 -7.44
N PHE A 37 5.18 -2.91 -8.01
CA PHE A 37 4.57 -2.51 -9.28
C PHE A 37 5.41 -3.04 -10.44
N GLY A 38 4.76 -3.63 -11.44
CA GLY A 38 5.41 -4.02 -12.68
C GLY A 38 5.63 -2.85 -13.65
N ASP A 39 5.06 -1.68 -13.34
CA ASP A 39 5.10 -0.47 -14.15
C ASP A 39 5.38 0.74 -13.23
N ASN A 40 6.42 1.50 -13.59
CA ASN A 40 6.92 2.61 -12.77
C ASN A 40 5.94 3.78 -12.70
N THR A 41 5.16 4.03 -13.75
CA THR A 41 4.19 5.13 -13.78
C THR A 41 3.09 4.92 -12.75
N TYR A 42 2.54 3.70 -12.67
CA TYR A 42 1.56 3.39 -11.62
C TYR A 42 2.16 3.37 -10.22
N ALA A 43 3.43 2.96 -10.09
CA ALA A 43 4.13 2.97 -8.81
C ALA A 43 4.19 4.38 -8.23
N ASP A 44 4.72 5.34 -9.00
CA ASP A 44 4.86 6.73 -8.59
C ASP A 44 3.49 7.35 -8.28
N ALA A 45 2.51 7.14 -9.18
CA ALA A 45 1.18 7.72 -9.03
C ALA A 45 0.42 7.19 -7.80
N CYS A 46 0.50 5.89 -7.52
CA CYS A 46 -0.14 5.27 -6.36
C CYS A 46 0.57 5.68 -5.07
N LEU A 47 1.91 5.56 -5.01
CA LEU A 47 2.67 5.81 -3.78
C LEU A 47 2.58 7.27 -3.34
N SER A 48 2.61 8.21 -4.29
CA SER A 48 2.44 9.63 -3.99
C SER A 48 1.11 9.91 -3.26
N ARG A 49 0.02 9.27 -3.68
CA ARG A 49 -1.31 9.44 -3.08
C ARG A 49 -1.44 8.71 -1.75
N MET A 50 -0.97 7.47 -1.68
CA MET A 50 -1.07 6.66 -0.48
C MET A 50 -0.19 7.16 0.66
N THR A 51 0.93 7.81 0.38
CA THR A 51 1.95 8.11 1.41
C THR A 51 2.12 9.59 1.77
N SER A 52 1.70 10.52 0.92
CA SER A 52 1.93 11.97 1.13
C SER A 52 1.29 12.55 2.39
N LYS A 53 0.17 11.99 2.85
CA LYS A 53 -0.58 12.45 4.04
C LYS A 53 -0.91 11.31 5.01
N ALA A 54 -0.15 10.22 4.96
CA ALA A 54 -0.43 9.03 5.75
C ALA A 54 0.29 9.05 7.10
N TYR A 55 -0.44 8.65 8.14
CA TYR A 55 0.17 8.22 9.40
C TYR A 55 0.69 6.80 9.22
N ARG A 56 1.98 6.60 9.48
CA ARG A 56 2.62 5.28 9.39
C ARG A 56 2.68 4.66 10.78
N LEU A 57 2.16 3.44 10.88
CA LEU A 57 2.17 2.65 12.11
C LEU A 57 2.89 1.35 11.80
N ASP A 58 4.07 1.19 12.38
CA ASP A 58 4.79 -0.07 12.33
C ASP A 58 4.34 -0.96 13.48
N PHE A 59 3.98 -2.20 13.18
CA PHE A 59 3.51 -3.18 14.15
C PHE A 59 4.55 -4.30 14.32
N PRO A 60 5.67 -4.04 15.04
CA PRO A 60 6.62 -5.09 15.36
C PRO A 60 5.98 -6.08 16.33
N GLY A 61 6.12 -7.36 16.05
CA GLY A 61 5.59 -8.40 16.92
C GLY A 61 5.57 -9.76 16.26
N ARG A 62 5.52 -10.80 17.09
CA ARG A 62 5.28 -12.18 16.66
C ARG A 62 3.84 -12.35 16.15
N ASP A 63 3.63 -13.30 15.25
CA ASP A 63 2.28 -13.68 14.83
C ASP A 63 1.46 -14.08 16.07
N ARG A 64 0.36 -13.35 16.31
CA ARG A 64 -0.52 -13.58 17.46
C ARG A 64 -1.39 -14.84 17.31
N ARG A 65 -1.48 -15.41 16.11
CA ARG A 65 -2.20 -16.67 15.84
C ARG A 65 -1.35 -17.89 16.19
N VAL A 66 -0.03 -17.73 16.26
CA VAL A 66 0.88 -18.78 16.72
C VAL A 66 1.06 -18.60 18.23
N GLU A 67 0.16 -19.22 19.00
CA GLU A 67 0.32 -19.33 20.44
C GLU A 67 1.70 -19.90 20.77
N SER A 68 2.39 -19.26 21.70
CA SER A 68 3.56 -19.90 22.31
C SER A 68 3.00 -21.02 23.15
N LYS A 69 3.17 -22.26 22.68
CA LYS A 69 3.27 -23.38 23.60
C LYS A 69 4.44 -23.15 24.54
#